data_AF-A0A3G2C7U6-F1
#
_entry.id   AF-A0A3G2C7U6-F1
#
_cell.length_a   1.000
_cell.length_b   1.000
_cell.length_c   1.000
_cell.angle_alpha   90.00
_cell.angle_beta   90.00
_cell.angle_gamma   90.00
#
_symmetry.space_group_name_H-M   'P 1'
#
loop_
_entity.id
_entity.type
_entity.pdbx_description
1 polymer ?
#
loop_
_entity_poly.entity_id
_entity_poly.type
_entity_poly.pdbx_seq_one_letter_code
_entity_poly.pdbx_strand_id
1 'polypeptide(L)'
;MQMTDHVSYVVTDPKGTIIVECGKMLVNGGYRIKVLNTINFKKSMHYNPFHYIRSEKDILKLVNTIIANTKGEGEKSTEDFWVKAERLLYSALIGYIWYEAPEEEQNFSTLLEFINASETREDDEEFKNAVDELFEELEAENPEHFAVRQYRKYKLAAGKTAKSILISCGARLAPFDIQELREIMSYDEMELDMIGDQRTAMFVIISDTDDTFNFVVAIMYTQLFNLLCDKADDEHGGRLPYHVRLLLDEFSNIGQIPKFD
;
A
#
# COMPACT_ATOMS: atom_id res chain seq x y z
N MET A 1 -12.99 -21.62 23.74
CA MET A 1 -11.87 -20.68 23.52
C MET A 1 -11.84 -19.71 24.70
N GLN A 2 -10.92 -19.88 25.66
CA GLN A 2 -10.75 -18.88 26.71
C GLN A 2 -10.16 -17.62 26.07
N MET A 3 -10.89 -16.51 26.07
CA MET A 3 -10.36 -15.22 25.67
C MET A 3 -9.40 -14.76 26.77
N THR A 4 -8.11 -14.67 26.46
CA THR A 4 -7.12 -14.06 27.35
C THR A 4 -7.41 -12.56 27.49
N ASP A 5 -7.20 -11.98 28.67
CA ASP A 5 -7.70 -10.63 29.02
C ASP A 5 -7.06 -9.46 28.26
N HIS A 6 -6.11 -9.68 27.34
CA HIS A 6 -5.48 -8.61 26.56
C HIS A 6 -5.14 -9.12 25.14
N VAL A 7 -6.16 -9.31 24.30
CA VAL A 7 -5.99 -9.76 22.92
C VAL A 7 -6.66 -8.80 21.96
N SER A 8 -5.97 -8.51 20.86
CA SER A 8 -6.54 -7.90 19.66
C SER A 8 -6.66 -8.98 18.58
N TYR A 9 -7.70 -8.90 17.76
CA TYR A 9 -7.96 -9.87 16.70
C TYR A 9 -7.82 -9.21 15.35
N VAL A 10 -7.18 -9.89 14.42
CA VAL A 10 -7.20 -9.55 13.00
C VAL A 10 -7.72 -10.78 12.26
N VAL A 11 -8.85 -10.64 11.58
CA VAL A 11 -9.60 -11.75 11.04
C VAL A 11 -9.80 -11.53 9.55
N THR A 12 -9.25 -12.40 8.72
CA THR A 12 -9.74 -12.54 7.34
C THR A 12 -11.09 -13.22 7.41
N ASP A 13 -12.13 -12.56 6.89
CA ASP A 13 -13.53 -12.99 6.95
C ASP A 13 -14.06 -13.17 5.53
N PRO A 14 -13.74 -14.31 4.87
CA PRO A 14 -14.35 -14.64 3.59
C PRO A 14 -15.87 -14.60 3.73
N LYS A 15 -16.56 -13.85 2.87
CA LYS A 15 -18.03 -13.64 2.88
C LYS A 15 -18.56 -12.68 3.95
N GLY A 16 -17.74 -12.22 4.89
CA GLY A 16 -18.14 -11.20 5.87
C GLY A 16 -19.15 -11.68 6.91
N THR A 17 -19.20 -12.98 7.21
CA THR A 17 -20.17 -13.55 8.15
C THR A 17 -19.71 -13.44 9.60
N ILE A 18 -18.40 -13.49 9.85
CA ILE A 18 -17.85 -13.50 11.22
C ILE A 18 -18.19 -12.19 11.92
N ILE A 19 -18.06 -11.04 11.24
CA ILE A 19 -18.41 -9.74 11.83
C ILE A 19 -19.91 -9.65 12.17
N VAL A 20 -20.79 -10.27 11.37
CA VAL A 20 -22.24 -10.28 11.64
C VAL A 20 -22.56 -11.11 12.88
N GLU A 21 -21.90 -12.25 13.03
CA GLU A 21 -22.13 -13.18 14.14
C GLU A 21 -21.57 -12.66 15.47
N CYS A 22 -20.35 -12.13 15.47
CA CYS A 22 -19.64 -11.80 16.72
C CYS A 22 -19.33 -10.30 16.92
N GLY A 23 -19.51 -9.44 15.92
CA GLY A 23 -19.16 -8.02 15.99
C GLY A 23 -19.83 -7.28 17.16
N LYS A 24 -21.13 -7.51 17.39
CA LYS A 24 -21.86 -6.89 18.51
C LYS A 24 -21.36 -7.38 19.88
N MET A 25 -20.99 -8.65 19.99
CA MET A 25 -20.38 -9.20 21.20
C MET A 25 -19.03 -8.52 21.48
N LEU A 26 -18.21 -8.30 20.44
CA LEU A 26 -16.91 -7.64 20.57
C LEU A 26 -17.05 -6.17 20.98
N VAL A 27 -17.99 -5.42 20.38
CA VAL A 27 -18.31 -4.05 20.80
C VAL A 27 -18.70 -4.01 22.28
N ASN A 28 -19.60 -4.90 22.72
CA ASN A 28 -20.01 -5.00 24.13
C ASN A 28 -18.84 -5.40 25.05
N GLY A 29 -17.84 -6.11 24.52
CA GLY A 29 -16.59 -6.47 25.19
C GLY A 29 -15.52 -5.37 25.19
N GLY A 30 -15.86 -4.16 24.72
CA GLY A 30 -14.98 -3.00 24.68
C GLY A 30 -13.96 -2.99 23.55
N TYR A 31 -14.15 -3.80 22.49
CA TYR A 31 -13.27 -3.78 21.33
C TYR A 31 -13.58 -2.57 20.45
N ARG A 32 -12.53 -1.91 19.95
CA ARG A 32 -12.65 -1.07 18.75
C ARG A 32 -12.77 -1.98 17.53
N ILE A 33 -13.79 -1.75 16.71
CA ILE A 33 -13.99 -2.54 15.49
C ILE A 33 -13.40 -1.78 14.30
N LYS A 34 -12.60 -2.47 13.49
CA LYS A 34 -12.06 -1.98 12.22
C LYS A 34 -12.53 -2.90 11.10
N VAL A 35 -12.88 -2.35 9.93
CA VAL A 35 -13.40 -3.14 8.81
C VAL A 35 -12.80 -2.65 7.51
N LEU A 36 -12.05 -3.52 6.84
CA LEU A 36 -11.65 -3.33 5.44
C LEU A 36 -12.48 -4.29 4.58
N ASN A 37 -13.31 -3.77 3.70
CA ASN A 37 -14.23 -4.57 2.89
C ASN A 37 -13.98 -4.35 1.40
N THR A 38 -13.29 -5.30 0.78
CA THR A 38 -12.98 -5.27 -0.66
C THR A 38 -14.06 -5.89 -1.54
N ILE A 39 -15.11 -6.47 -0.95
CA ILE A 39 -16.33 -6.89 -1.68
C ILE A 39 -17.30 -5.72 -1.85
N ASN A 40 -17.49 -4.92 -0.79
CA ASN A 40 -18.41 -3.79 -0.78
C ASN A 40 -17.77 -2.59 -0.08
N PHE A 41 -17.13 -1.74 -0.89
CA PHE A 41 -16.46 -0.53 -0.44
C PHE A 41 -17.35 0.41 0.38
N LYS A 42 -18.67 0.45 0.13
CA LYS A 42 -19.63 1.27 0.91
C LYS A 42 -19.79 0.81 2.36
N LYS A 43 -19.32 -0.39 2.69
CA LYS A 43 -19.31 -0.98 4.04
C LYS A 43 -17.88 -1.16 4.57
N SER A 44 -16.90 -0.49 3.94
CA SER A 44 -15.52 -0.45 4.39
C SER A 44 -15.24 0.84 5.14
N MET A 45 -14.28 0.78 6.05
CA MET A 45 -13.53 1.94 6.51
C MET A 45 -12.46 2.30 5.48
N HIS A 46 -11.92 3.52 5.60
CA HIS A 46 -10.87 4.01 4.71
C HIS A 46 -9.49 3.51 5.17
N TYR A 47 -8.63 3.19 4.21
CA TYR A 47 -7.29 2.67 4.42
C TYR A 47 -6.32 3.35 3.46
N ASN A 48 -5.38 4.13 4.00
CA ASN A 48 -4.37 4.81 3.20
C ASN A 48 -2.96 4.29 3.52
N PRO A 49 -2.27 3.60 2.59
CA PRO A 49 -0.93 3.08 2.83
C PRO A 49 0.12 4.16 3.13
N PHE A 50 -0.05 5.40 2.62
CA PHE A 50 0.88 6.50 2.91
C PHE A 50 0.90 6.86 4.39
N HIS A 51 -0.24 6.69 5.07
CA HIS A 51 -0.36 6.96 6.51
C HIS A 51 0.59 6.09 7.35
N TYR A 52 1.14 5.00 6.81
CA TYR A 52 2.04 4.08 7.51
C TYR A 52 3.49 4.13 7.01
N ILE A 53 3.84 5.09 6.16
CA ILE A 53 5.23 5.31 5.75
C ILE A 53 5.93 6.13 6.84
N ARG A 54 7.05 5.61 7.37
CA ARG A 54 7.88 6.29 8.38
C ARG A 54 9.32 6.50 7.91
N SER A 55 9.70 5.81 6.84
CA SER A 55 11.06 5.83 6.31
C SER A 55 11.12 5.47 4.83
N GLU A 56 12.25 5.75 4.20
CA GLU A 56 12.56 5.30 2.83
C GLU A 56 12.50 3.77 2.68
N LYS A 57 12.78 3.02 3.75
CA LYS A 57 12.65 1.56 3.75
C LYS A 57 11.19 1.15 3.54
N ASP A 58 10.24 1.89 4.10
CA ASP A 58 8.81 1.59 3.98
C ASP A 58 8.29 1.90 2.58
N ILE A 59 8.81 2.95 1.93
CA ILE A 59 8.57 3.20 0.50
C ILE A 59 9.00 1.97 -0.32
N LEU A 60 10.23 1.47 -0.10
CA LEU A 60 10.71 0.30 -0.82
C LEU A 60 9.89 -0.96 -0.53
N LYS A 61 9.45 -1.16 0.72
CA LYS A 61 8.55 -2.27 1.08
C LYS A 61 7.21 -2.15 0.34
N LEU A 62 6.57 -0.98 0.37
CA LEU A 62 5.31 -0.70 -0.32
C LEU A 62 5.41 -0.96 -1.83
N VAL A 63 6.44 -0.40 -2.48
CA VAL A 63 6.69 -0.61 -3.92
C VAL A 63 6.87 -2.10 -4.24
N ASN A 64 7.62 -2.84 -3.41
CA ASN A 64 7.79 -4.28 -3.61
C ASN A 64 6.46 -5.02 -3.48
N THR A 65 5.61 -4.66 -2.52
CA THR A 65 4.29 -5.28 -2.34
C THR A 65 3.35 -4.96 -3.49
N ILE A 66 3.32 -3.71 -3.99
CA ILE A 66 2.55 -3.33 -5.18
C ILE A 66 2.96 -4.22 -6.35
N ILE A 67 4.27 -4.31 -6.62
CA ILE A 67 4.78 -5.07 -7.77
C ILE A 67 4.49 -6.57 -7.64
N ALA A 68 4.64 -7.14 -6.44
CA ALA A 68 4.38 -8.56 -6.19
C ALA A 68 2.90 -8.93 -6.41
N ASN A 69 1.98 -8.01 -6.09
CA ASN A 69 0.53 -8.27 -6.12
C ASN A 69 -0.18 -7.76 -7.38
N THR A 70 0.53 -7.08 -8.27
CA THR A 70 0.00 -6.60 -9.56
C THR A 70 0.75 -7.22 -10.75
N LYS A 71 1.57 -8.24 -10.49
CA LYS A 71 2.33 -8.92 -11.53
C LYS A 71 1.39 -9.82 -12.35
N GLY A 72 1.39 -9.65 -13.67
CA GLY A 72 0.72 -10.58 -14.58
C GLY A 72 1.50 -11.89 -14.78
N GLU A 73 0.87 -12.89 -15.38
CA GLU A 73 1.54 -14.13 -15.79
C GLU A 73 2.43 -13.85 -17.02
N GLY A 74 3.76 -13.86 -16.85
CA GLY A 74 4.72 -13.57 -17.93
C GLY A 74 6.08 -14.27 -17.80
N GLU A 75 6.89 -14.19 -18.87
CA GLU A 75 8.24 -14.79 -18.92
C GLU A 75 9.25 -14.05 -18.03
N LYS A 76 9.89 -14.81 -17.12
CA LYS A 76 10.70 -14.31 -16.00
C LYS A 76 11.88 -13.38 -16.36
N SER A 77 12.46 -13.45 -17.56
CA SER A 77 13.70 -12.73 -17.90
C SER A 77 13.46 -11.30 -18.42
N THR A 78 12.47 -11.11 -19.29
CA THR A 78 12.09 -9.79 -19.81
C THR A 78 11.42 -8.95 -18.71
N GLU A 79 10.70 -9.60 -17.80
CA GLU A 79 10.06 -8.94 -16.64
C GLU A 79 11.05 -8.24 -15.70
N ASP A 80 12.28 -8.75 -15.54
CA ASP A 80 13.22 -8.21 -14.55
C ASP A 80 13.67 -6.77 -14.85
N PHE A 81 13.86 -6.43 -16.14
CA PHE A 81 14.18 -5.06 -16.54
C PHE A 81 13.01 -4.11 -16.23
N TRP A 82 11.80 -4.47 -16.63
CA TRP A 82 10.61 -3.64 -16.42
C TRP A 82 10.33 -3.46 -14.93
N VAL A 83 10.38 -4.54 -14.15
CA VAL A 83 10.20 -4.49 -12.70
C VAL A 83 11.23 -3.57 -12.02
N LYS A 84 12.50 -3.59 -12.45
CA LYS A 84 13.52 -2.67 -11.92
C LYS A 84 13.20 -1.21 -12.25
N ALA A 85 12.75 -0.93 -13.47
CA ALA A 85 12.40 0.42 -13.89
C ALA A 85 11.13 0.93 -13.18
N GLU A 86 10.10 0.10 -13.05
CA GLU A 86 8.88 0.38 -12.28
C GLU A 86 9.21 0.70 -10.82
N ARG A 87 10.14 -0.05 -10.21
CA ARG A 87 10.61 0.23 -8.84
C ARG A 87 11.22 1.62 -8.72
N LEU A 88 12.05 2.02 -9.67
CA LEU A 88 12.67 3.34 -9.67
C LEU A 88 11.61 4.44 -9.74
N LEU A 89 10.68 4.32 -10.69
CA LEU A 89 9.62 5.31 -10.87
C LEU A 89 8.70 5.37 -9.64
N TYR A 90 8.14 4.25 -9.19
CA TYR A 90 7.26 4.26 -8.02
C TYR A 90 7.97 4.76 -6.76
N SER A 91 9.23 4.38 -6.53
CA SER A 91 9.97 4.87 -5.36
C SER A 91 10.20 6.37 -5.43
N ALA A 92 10.44 6.91 -6.63
CA ALA A 92 10.54 8.35 -6.85
C ALA A 92 9.21 9.06 -6.54
N LEU A 93 8.12 8.63 -7.18
CA LEU A 93 6.82 9.30 -7.07
C LEU A 93 6.23 9.19 -5.66
N ILE A 94 6.24 8.00 -5.05
CA ILE A 94 5.78 7.80 -3.67
C ILE A 94 6.66 8.61 -2.70
N GLY A 95 7.98 8.63 -2.94
CA GLY A 95 8.89 9.44 -2.14
C GLY A 95 8.59 10.93 -2.25
N TYR A 96 8.36 11.45 -3.45
CA TYR A 96 7.98 12.84 -3.65
C TYR A 96 6.69 13.16 -2.90
N ILE A 97 5.64 12.36 -3.11
CA ILE A 97 4.33 12.58 -2.48
C ILE A 97 4.45 12.54 -0.95
N TRP A 98 5.19 11.59 -0.39
CA TRP A 98 5.33 11.47 1.05
C TRP A 98 6.13 12.61 1.70
N TYR A 99 7.19 13.08 1.05
CA TYR A 99 8.03 14.16 1.58
C TYR A 99 7.46 15.56 1.33
N GLU A 100 6.89 15.80 0.16
CA GLU A 100 6.61 17.15 -0.35
C GLU A 100 5.11 17.47 -0.48
N ALA A 101 4.24 16.47 -0.68
CA ALA A 101 2.82 16.74 -0.83
C ALA A 101 2.14 16.97 0.54
N PRO A 102 1.11 17.84 0.61
CA PRO A 102 0.33 18.03 1.82
C PRO A 102 -0.37 16.71 2.21
N GLU A 103 -0.63 16.52 3.51
CA GLU A 103 -1.11 15.25 4.08
C GLU A 103 -2.37 14.72 3.38
N GLU A 104 -3.30 15.61 3.01
CA GLU A 104 -4.53 15.29 2.29
C GLU A 104 -4.30 14.74 0.87
N GLU A 105 -3.16 15.06 0.24
CA GLU A 105 -2.77 14.59 -1.08
C GLU A 105 -1.86 13.35 -1.02
N GLN A 106 -1.48 12.88 0.17
CA GLN A 106 -0.64 11.69 0.31
C GLN A 106 -1.44 10.41 0.12
N ASN A 107 -1.84 10.10 -1.12
CA ASN A 107 -2.66 8.94 -1.42
C ASN A 107 -2.41 8.39 -2.84
N PHE A 108 -3.05 7.25 -3.15
CA PHE A 108 -2.87 6.58 -4.45
C PHE A 108 -3.53 7.33 -5.62
N SER A 109 -4.50 8.21 -5.36
CA SER A 109 -5.08 9.04 -6.42
C SER A 109 -4.03 10.03 -6.93
N THR A 110 -3.32 10.70 -6.02
CA THR A 110 -2.19 11.58 -6.37
C THR A 110 -1.08 10.81 -7.09
N LEU A 111 -0.76 9.58 -6.64
CA LEU A 111 0.22 8.74 -7.34
C LEU A 111 -0.18 8.47 -8.80
N LEU A 112 -1.47 8.19 -9.05
CA LEU A 112 -1.98 7.98 -10.40
C LEU A 112 -1.92 9.27 -11.24
N GLU A 113 -2.22 10.42 -10.64
CA GLU A 113 -2.11 11.72 -11.28
C GLU A 113 -0.66 12.05 -11.66
N PHE A 114 0.32 11.76 -10.81
CA PHE A 114 1.74 11.91 -11.14
C PHE A 114 2.15 11.01 -12.32
N ILE A 115 1.67 9.76 -12.39
CA ILE A 115 1.96 8.88 -13.53
C ILE A 115 1.35 9.45 -14.82
N ASN A 116 0.10 9.93 -14.76
CA ASN A 116 -0.58 10.53 -15.90
C ASN A 116 0.07 11.84 -16.35
N ALA A 117 0.61 12.62 -15.42
CA ALA A 117 1.33 13.87 -15.68
C ALA A 117 2.78 13.66 -16.14
N SER A 118 3.32 12.43 -16.05
CA SER A 118 4.68 12.08 -16.49
C SER A 118 4.76 11.81 -17.99
N GLU A 119 4.10 12.60 -18.85
CA GLU A 119 4.10 12.40 -20.31
C GLU A 119 5.53 12.38 -20.87
N THR A 120 5.79 11.51 -21.85
CA THR A 120 7.07 11.48 -22.56
C THR A 120 6.86 11.47 -24.07
N ARG A 121 7.74 12.17 -24.79
CA ARG A 121 7.76 12.22 -26.25
C ARG A 121 8.92 11.38 -26.78
N GLU A 122 8.66 10.58 -27.82
CA GLU A 122 9.68 9.66 -28.36
C GLU A 122 10.75 10.39 -29.18
N ASP A 123 10.37 11.48 -29.85
CA ASP A 123 11.22 12.22 -30.80
C ASP A 123 11.77 13.55 -30.21
N ASP A 124 11.54 13.80 -28.92
CA ASP A 124 11.91 15.06 -28.26
C ASP A 124 12.43 14.77 -26.84
N GLU A 125 13.73 14.51 -26.72
CA GLU A 125 14.39 14.21 -25.44
C GLU A 125 14.49 15.44 -24.52
N GLU A 126 14.35 16.65 -25.07
CA GLU A 126 14.36 17.91 -24.31
C GLU A 126 12.97 18.26 -23.76
N PHE A 127 11.93 17.49 -24.13
CA PHE A 127 10.59 17.69 -23.60
C PHE A 127 10.57 17.45 -22.10
N LYS A 128 10.02 18.41 -21.36
CA LYS A 128 9.75 18.32 -19.93
C LYS A 128 8.25 18.30 -19.69
N ASN A 129 7.82 17.37 -18.86
CA ASN A 129 6.46 17.33 -18.34
C ASN A 129 6.39 18.00 -16.95
N ALA A 130 5.18 18.13 -16.40
CA ALA A 130 4.99 18.78 -15.09
C ALA A 130 5.74 18.07 -13.95
N VAL A 131 5.85 16.75 -14.01
CA VAL A 131 6.59 15.98 -13.00
C VAL A 131 8.10 16.22 -13.13
N ASP A 132 8.63 16.32 -14.34
CA ASP A 132 10.04 16.69 -14.55
C ASP A 132 10.36 18.04 -13.88
N GLU A 133 9.50 19.04 -14.07
CA GLU A 133 9.69 20.37 -13.45
C GLU A 133 9.68 20.29 -11.92
N LEU A 134 8.73 19.56 -11.32
CA LEU A 134 8.68 19.34 -9.86
C LEU A 134 9.96 18.68 -9.33
N PHE A 135 10.47 17.67 -10.01
CA PHE A 135 11.71 16.99 -9.60
C PHE A 135 12.95 17.85 -9.82
N GLU A 136 12.99 18.72 -10.83
CA GLU A 136 14.07 19.68 -11.04
C GLU A 136 14.12 20.76 -9.96
N GLU A 137 12.95 21.27 -9.54
CA GLU A 137 12.84 22.21 -8.43
C GLU A 137 13.34 21.57 -7.12
N LEU A 138 12.83 20.37 -6.80
CA LEU A 138 13.27 19.63 -5.62
C LEU A 138 14.75 19.27 -5.67
N GLU A 139 15.28 18.95 -6.85
CA GLU A 139 16.70 18.69 -7.07
C GLU A 139 17.58 19.94 -6.83
N ALA A 140 17.11 21.12 -7.25
CA ALA A 140 17.82 22.37 -7.03
C ALA A 140 17.92 22.72 -5.54
N GLU A 141 16.89 22.40 -4.76
CA GLU A 141 16.85 22.61 -3.32
C GLU A 141 17.63 21.55 -2.54
N ASN A 142 17.42 20.27 -2.87
CA ASN A 142 18.04 19.14 -2.19
C ASN A 142 18.49 18.03 -3.19
N PRO A 143 19.71 18.14 -3.74
CA PRO A 143 20.23 17.19 -4.71
C PRO A 143 20.37 15.74 -4.19
N GLU A 144 20.44 15.54 -2.88
CA GLU A 144 20.57 14.23 -2.23
C GLU A 144 19.22 13.66 -1.77
N HIS A 145 18.12 14.34 -2.06
CA HIS A 145 16.77 13.89 -1.72
C HIS A 145 16.49 12.48 -2.30
N PHE A 146 15.90 11.59 -1.50
CA PHE A 146 15.66 10.20 -1.90
C PHE A 146 14.86 10.11 -3.20
N ALA A 147 13.76 10.87 -3.30
CA ALA A 147 12.91 10.86 -4.48
C ALA A 147 13.68 11.28 -5.74
N VAL A 148 14.46 12.37 -5.66
CA VAL A 148 15.31 12.88 -6.75
C VAL A 148 16.31 11.82 -7.20
N ARG A 149 16.97 11.14 -6.25
CA ARG A 149 17.95 10.09 -6.57
C ARG A 149 17.34 8.88 -7.26
N GLN A 150 16.07 8.55 -7.00
CA GLN A 150 15.36 7.50 -7.75
C GLN A 150 14.92 8.01 -9.12
N TYR A 151 14.38 9.23 -9.20
CA TYR A 151 13.89 9.82 -10.44
C TYR A 151 15.00 10.02 -11.47
N ARG A 152 16.17 10.53 -11.06
CA ARG A 152 17.35 10.64 -11.92
C ARG A 152 17.74 9.32 -12.58
N LYS A 153 17.64 8.20 -11.85
CA LYS A 153 17.93 6.85 -12.41
C LYS A 153 16.86 6.42 -13.42
N TYR A 154 15.59 6.74 -13.15
CA TYR A 154 14.50 6.50 -14.10
C TYR A 154 14.70 7.32 -15.39
N LYS A 155 15.07 8.60 -15.28
CA LYS A 155 15.34 9.51 -16.42
C LYS A 155 16.54 9.10 -17.30
N LEU A 156 17.31 8.07 -16.92
CA LEU A 156 18.31 7.45 -17.81
C LEU A 156 17.65 6.61 -18.93
N ALA A 157 16.36 6.29 -18.83
CA ALA A 157 15.64 5.59 -19.88
C ALA A 157 15.33 6.54 -21.05
N ALA A 158 15.62 6.09 -22.28
CA ALA A 158 15.25 6.82 -23.50
C ALA A 158 13.72 6.97 -23.63
N GLY A 159 13.24 7.99 -24.33
CA GLY A 159 11.81 8.35 -24.39
C GLY A 159 10.86 7.19 -24.72
N LYS A 160 11.22 6.33 -25.69
CA LYS A 160 10.44 5.13 -26.01
C LYS A 160 10.36 4.13 -24.85
N THR A 161 11.47 3.91 -24.14
CA THR A 161 11.54 3.03 -22.97
C THR A 161 10.78 3.63 -21.78
N ALA A 162 10.94 4.94 -21.52
CA ALA A 162 10.20 5.67 -20.50
C ALA A 162 8.68 5.53 -20.70
N LYS A 163 8.22 5.64 -21.95
CA LYS A 163 6.81 5.46 -22.31
C LYS A 163 6.29 4.06 -21.99
N SER A 164 7.08 3.03 -22.31
CA SER A 164 6.72 1.64 -21.96
C SER A 164 6.69 1.41 -20.44
N ILE A 165 7.60 2.04 -19.68
CA ILE A 165 7.59 1.97 -18.21
C ILE A 165 6.32 2.61 -17.65
N LEU A 166 5.94 3.80 -18.14
CA LEU A 166 4.73 4.51 -17.71
C LEU A 166 3.45 3.71 -17.99
N ILE A 167 3.34 3.10 -19.18
CA ILE A 167 2.23 2.21 -19.52
C ILE A 167 2.17 1.02 -18.55
N SER A 168 3.32 0.43 -18.22
CA SER A 168 3.40 -0.71 -17.29
C SER A 168 2.98 -0.31 -15.87
N CYS A 169 3.47 0.83 -15.36
CA CYS A 169 3.04 1.38 -14.08
C CYS A 169 1.53 1.70 -14.07
N GLY A 170 1.04 2.43 -15.07
CA GLY A 170 -0.38 2.76 -15.20
C GLY A 170 -1.28 1.51 -15.23
N ALA A 171 -0.88 0.47 -15.96
CA ALA A 171 -1.63 -0.78 -16.00
C ALA A 171 -1.75 -1.48 -14.64
N ARG A 172 -0.69 -1.44 -13.80
CA ARG A 172 -0.73 -2.00 -12.44
C ARG A 172 -1.65 -1.22 -11.50
N LEU A 173 -1.78 0.09 -11.70
CA LEU A 173 -2.66 0.94 -10.91
C LEU A 173 -4.04 1.14 -11.54
N ALA A 174 -4.35 0.49 -12.67
CA ALA A 174 -5.65 0.57 -13.32
C ALA A 174 -6.86 0.27 -12.40
N PRO A 175 -6.78 -0.62 -11.37
CA PRO A 175 -7.88 -0.76 -10.42
C PRO A 175 -8.28 0.56 -9.72
N PHE A 176 -7.35 1.51 -9.56
CA PHE A 176 -7.62 2.84 -9.01
C PHE A 176 -8.38 3.77 -9.96
N ASP A 177 -8.66 3.38 -11.21
CA ASP A 177 -9.63 4.11 -12.03
C ASP A 177 -11.06 4.00 -11.45
N ILE A 178 -11.32 2.97 -10.64
CA ILE A 178 -12.58 2.76 -9.94
C ILE A 178 -12.73 3.80 -8.82
N GLN A 179 -13.75 4.64 -8.94
CA GLN A 179 -14.00 5.74 -8.00
C GLN A 179 -14.16 5.24 -6.55
N GLU A 180 -14.89 4.15 -6.34
CA GLU A 180 -15.10 3.60 -5.01
C GLU A 180 -13.81 3.12 -4.35
N LEU A 181 -12.85 2.59 -5.13
CA LEU A 181 -11.55 2.19 -4.59
C LEU A 181 -10.70 3.41 -4.23
N ARG A 182 -10.69 4.45 -5.07
CA ARG A 182 -9.99 5.71 -4.74
C ARG A 182 -10.54 6.36 -3.48
N GLU A 183 -11.86 6.36 -3.34
CA GLU A 183 -12.51 6.92 -2.16
C GLU A 183 -12.03 6.21 -0.90
N ILE A 184 -12.16 4.89 -0.81
CA ILE A 184 -11.75 4.16 0.40
C ILE A 184 -10.24 4.17 0.67
N MET A 185 -9.41 4.59 -0.30
CA MET A 185 -7.95 4.69 -0.14
C MET A 185 -7.42 6.12 -0.03
N SER A 186 -8.30 7.11 0.14
CA SER A 186 -7.94 8.53 0.18
C SER A 186 -7.36 8.99 1.52
N TYR A 187 -7.87 8.47 2.65
CA TYR A 187 -7.37 8.74 4.01
C TYR A 187 -7.44 7.46 4.86
N ASP A 188 -6.90 7.50 6.08
CA ASP A 188 -6.89 6.33 6.96
C ASP A 188 -7.90 6.45 8.10
N GLU A 189 -8.65 5.37 8.33
CA GLU A 189 -9.46 5.14 9.52
C GLU A 189 -9.06 3.82 10.22
N MET A 190 -8.13 3.06 9.66
CA MET A 190 -7.79 1.72 10.14
C MET A 190 -6.98 1.74 11.43
N GLU A 191 -6.14 2.76 11.64
CA GLU A 191 -5.26 2.88 12.82
C GLU A 191 -4.47 1.58 13.07
N LEU A 192 -3.82 1.03 12.03
CA LEU A 192 -3.15 -0.28 12.11
C LEU A 192 -2.07 -0.31 13.19
N ASP A 193 -1.39 0.81 13.42
CA ASP A 193 -0.39 1.03 14.45
C ASP A 193 -0.96 0.98 15.88
N MET A 194 -2.27 1.17 16.05
CA MET A 194 -2.94 1.06 17.34
C MET A 194 -3.35 -0.38 17.67
N ILE A 195 -3.27 -1.30 16.71
CA ILE A 195 -3.50 -2.73 16.96
C ILE A 195 -2.33 -3.25 17.79
N GLY A 196 -2.61 -3.68 19.03
CA GLY A 196 -1.57 -4.11 19.96
C GLY A 196 -1.38 -3.16 21.15
N ASP A 197 -1.82 -1.90 21.03
CA ASP A 197 -1.80 -0.92 22.12
C ASP A 197 -3.14 -0.80 22.83
N GLN A 198 -4.20 -1.12 22.09
CA GLN A 198 -5.56 -1.18 22.58
C GLN A 198 -6.25 -2.42 22.02
N ARG A 199 -7.33 -2.80 22.70
CA ARG A 199 -8.15 -3.95 22.33
C ARG A 199 -8.94 -3.64 21.06
N THR A 200 -8.48 -4.21 19.94
CA THR A 200 -9.03 -3.97 18.59
C THR A 200 -9.41 -5.29 17.94
N ALA A 201 -10.54 -5.32 17.25
CA ALA A 201 -10.93 -6.43 16.37
C ALA A 201 -11.07 -5.88 14.95
N MET A 202 -10.15 -6.26 14.08
CA MET A 202 -10.14 -5.90 12.66
C MET A 202 -10.68 -7.06 11.83
N PHE A 203 -11.63 -6.74 10.94
CA PHE A 203 -12.21 -7.67 9.98
C PHE A 203 -11.80 -7.26 8.58
N VAL A 204 -11.24 -8.21 7.85
CA VAL A 204 -10.75 -8.05 6.49
C VAL A 204 -11.62 -8.93 5.60
N ILE A 205 -12.62 -8.31 4.99
CA ILE A 205 -13.65 -8.99 4.20
C ILE A 205 -13.19 -9.06 2.76
N ILE A 206 -12.90 -10.29 2.31
CA ILE A 206 -12.39 -10.59 0.97
C ILE A 206 -13.37 -11.50 0.22
N SER A 207 -13.31 -11.46 -1.11
CA SER A 207 -13.99 -12.42 -1.97
C SER A 207 -13.21 -13.74 -2.00
N ASP A 208 -13.93 -14.86 -1.94
CA ASP A 208 -13.38 -16.20 -2.11
C ASP A 208 -13.32 -16.63 -3.59
N THR A 209 -13.86 -15.82 -4.50
CA THR A 209 -13.98 -16.15 -5.93
C THR A 209 -13.43 -15.09 -6.88
N ASP A 210 -13.06 -13.92 -6.35
CA ASP A 210 -12.58 -12.77 -7.13
C ASP A 210 -11.34 -12.16 -6.45
N ASP A 211 -10.21 -12.14 -7.16
CA ASP A 211 -8.93 -11.69 -6.65
C ASP A 211 -8.58 -10.24 -7.03
N THR A 212 -9.47 -9.54 -7.74
CA THR A 212 -9.24 -8.20 -8.31
C THR A 212 -8.66 -7.19 -7.30
N PHE A 213 -9.10 -7.23 -6.04
CA PHE A 213 -8.69 -6.28 -5.00
C PHE A 213 -7.79 -6.88 -3.91
N ASN A 214 -7.30 -8.11 -4.10
CA ASN A 214 -6.44 -8.77 -3.11
C ASN A 214 -5.15 -8.01 -2.86
N PHE A 215 -4.64 -7.28 -3.86
CA PHE A 215 -3.44 -6.45 -3.68
C PHE A 215 -3.60 -5.40 -2.57
N VAL A 216 -4.80 -4.82 -2.37
CA VAL A 216 -5.07 -3.87 -1.28
C VAL A 216 -4.88 -4.56 0.08
N VAL A 217 -5.39 -5.78 0.17
CA VAL A 217 -5.33 -6.62 1.38
C VAL A 217 -3.89 -7.04 1.66
N ALA A 218 -3.13 -7.42 0.63
CA ALA A 218 -1.71 -7.74 0.75
C ALA A 218 -0.87 -6.54 1.21
N ILE A 219 -1.13 -5.34 0.70
CA ILE A 219 -0.46 -4.11 1.18
C ILE A 219 -0.79 -3.88 2.65
N MET A 220 -2.06 -3.94 3.03
CA MET A 220 -2.52 -3.76 4.41
C MET A 220 -1.86 -4.75 5.36
N TYR A 221 -1.88 -6.05 5.05
CA TYR A 221 -1.24 -7.05 5.90
C TYR A 221 0.28 -6.87 5.97
N THR A 222 0.93 -6.52 4.86
CA THR A 222 2.38 -6.24 4.88
C THR A 222 2.69 -5.08 5.83
N GLN A 223 1.93 -3.99 5.76
CA GLN A 223 2.14 -2.84 6.65
C GLN A 223 1.81 -3.19 8.10
N LEU A 224 0.70 -3.88 8.35
CA LEU A 224 0.34 -4.37 9.68
C LEU A 224 1.48 -5.16 10.31
N PHE A 225 2.01 -6.19 9.62
CA PHE A 225 3.06 -7.02 10.20
C PHE A 225 4.33 -6.23 10.53
N ASN A 226 4.75 -5.34 9.63
CA ASN A 226 5.91 -4.48 9.89
C ASN A 226 5.68 -3.58 11.10
N LEU A 227 4.54 -2.88 11.17
CA LEU A 227 4.20 -1.99 12.28
C LEU A 227 4.15 -2.72 13.62
N LEU A 228 3.54 -3.90 13.66
CA LEU A 228 3.44 -4.70 14.89
C LEU A 228 4.83 -5.13 15.40
N CYS A 229 5.74 -5.52 14.49
CA CYS A 229 7.11 -5.88 14.85
C CYS A 229 7.91 -4.65 15.31
N ASP A 230 7.89 -3.57 14.53
CA ASP A 230 8.64 -2.35 14.82
C ASP A 230 8.19 -1.76 16.17
N LYS A 231 6.88 -1.71 16.45
CA LYS A 231 6.37 -1.25 17.76
C LYS A 231 6.74 -2.17 18.91
N ALA A 232 6.69 -3.48 18.69
CA ALA A 232 7.09 -4.42 19.74
C ALA A 232 8.55 -4.19 20.13
N ASP A 233 9.44 -4.08 19.16
CA ASP A 233 10.89 -3.97 19.37
C ASP A 233 11.31 -2.58 19.89
N ASP A 234 10.80 -1.51 19.28
CA ASP A 234 11.28 -0.14 19.52
C ASP A 234 10.52 0.59 20.64
N GLU A 235 9.24 0.28 20.88
CA GLU A 235 8.40 1.00 21.86
C GLU A 235 8.08 0.17 23.11
N HIS A 236 8.01 -1.16 22.99
CA HIS A 236 7.52 -2.02 24.08
C HIS A 236 8.52 -3.09 24.55
N GLY A 237 9.79 -3.00 24.13
CA GLY A 237 10.87 -3.85 24.65
C GLY A 237 10.73 -5.32 24.26
N GLY A 238 10.26 -5.60 23.05
CA GLY A 238 10.13 -6.92 22.43
C GLY A 238 8.74 -7.56 22.54
N ARG A 239 7.71 -6.88 23.06
CA ARG A 239 6.35 -7.43 23.14
C ARG A 239 5.27 -6.35 23.25
N LEU A 240 4.25 -6.44 22.37
CA LEU A 240 3.08 -5.57 22.41
C LEU A 240 2.25 -5.73 23.72
N PRO A 241 1.66 -4.65 24.25
CA PRO A 241 0.79 -4.68 25.44
C PRO A 241 -0.42 -5.63 25.29
N TYR A 242 -1.04 -5.65 24.12
CA TYR A 242 -2.10 -6.57 23.74
C TYR A 242 -1.57 -7.59 22.75
N HIS A 243 -1.79 -8.88 23.04
CA HIS A 243 -1.42 -9.95 22.12
C HIS A 243 -2.27 -9.85 20.84
N VAL A 244 -1.64 -9.73 19.68
CA VAL A 244 -2.37 -9.72 18.40
C VAL A 244 -2.53 -11.15 17.89
N ARG A 245 -3.77 -11.62 17.77
CA ARG A 245 -4.10 -12.92 17.19
C ARG A 245 -4.63 -12.73 15.77
N LEU A 246 -3.93 -13.30 14.80
CA LEU A 246 -4.36 -13.33 13.42
C LEU A 246 -5.11 -14.64 13.12
N LEU A 247 -6.33 -14.52 12.61
CA LEU A 247 -7.17 -15.61 12.14
C LEU A 247 -7.34 -15.43 10.64
N LEU A 248 -6.44 -16.04 9.88
CA LEU A 248 -6.32 -15.80 8.44
C LEU A 248 -6.95 -16.95 7.66
N ASP A 249 -8.28 -16.98 7.64
CA ASP A 249 -9.02 -17.91 6.78
C ASP A 249 -8.77 -17.57 5.30
N GLU A 250 -8.77 -18.57 4.43
CA GLU A 250 -8.42 -18.44 3.00
C GLU A 250 -7.12 -17.64 2.77
N PHE A 251 -6.06 -17.91 3.56
CA PHE A 251 -4.80 -17.16 3.51
C PHE A 251 -4.19 -17.05 2.10
N SER A 252 -4.38 -18.07 1.24
CA SER A 252 -3.94 -18.05 -0.16
C SER A 252 -4.60 -16.95 -1.00
N ASN A 253 -5.79 -16.49 -0.61
CA ASN A 253 -6.55 -15.45 -1.31
C ASN A 253 -6.24 -14.03 -0.79
N ILE A 254 -5.28 -13.86 0.13
CA ILE A 254 -4.85 -12.51 0.58
C ILE A 254 -3.94 -11.83 -0.46
N GLY A 255 -3.31 -12.60 -1.34
CA GLY A 255 -2.22 -12.15 -2.19
C GLY A 255 -0.84 -12.46 -1.59
N GLN A 256 0.21 -11.99 -2.23
CA GLN A 256 1.58 -12.22 -1.81
C GLN A 256 2.01 -11.20 -0.74
N ILE A 257 2.28 -11.69 0.48
CA ILE A 257 2.91 -10.91 1.55
C ILE A 257 4.42 -11.17 1.48
N PRO A 258 5.25 -10.19 1.08
CA PRO A 258 6.67 -10.42 0.91
C PRO A 258 7.34 -10.84 2.23
N LYS A 259 8.15 -11.90 2.19
CA LYS A 259 8.92 -12.43 3.34
C LYS A 259 8.07 -12.91 4.53
N PHE A 260 6.89 -13.46 4.26
CA PHE A 260 6.05 -14.11 5.27
C PHE A 260 6.39 -15.60 5.51
N ASP A 261 7.30 -16.17 4.71
CA ASP A 261 7.77 -17.57 4.80
C ASP A 261 8.55 -17.88 6.09
#